data_AF-A0A7C4UYT3-F1
#
_entry.id   AF-A0A7C4UYT3-F1
#
_cell.length_a   1.000
_cell.length_b   1.000
_cell.length_c   1.000
_cell.angle_alpha   90.00
_cell.angle_beta   90.00
_cell.angle_gamma   90.00
#
_symmetry.space_group_name_H-M   'P 1'
#
loop_
_entity.id
_entity.type
_entity.pdbx_description
1 polymer ?
#
loop_
_entity_poly.entity_id
_entity_poly.type
_entity_poly.pdbx_seq_one_letter_code
_entity_poly.pdbx_strand_id
1 'polypeptide(L)'
;MVEAAPAHAACSLRALIAAIGLVIVLWGAGDAAAQQVPDPQNDYQIQLEPPGPQRLFRLESEQALIERVRQEARNRNERAEFPKRVELGGQGEVYHPGRPWKPTTTFLVPYVVCYNPLYFEEKNTERYGWDWSIFQPIVSTAAFYADVVIFPYNFGVQPCWECECNAGYGLAGDPMPYYFYLPPFSWKGALLQAAVVGGGVAVLP
;
A
#
# COMPACT_ATOMS: atom_id res chain seq x y z
N MET A 1 -16.89 -3.96 -19.08
CA MET A 1 -18.15 -3.36 -18.62
C MET A 1 -18.51 -4.09 -17.34
N VAL A 2 -18.12 -3.53 -16.19
CA VAL A 2 -18.43 -4.14 -14.88
C VAL A 2 -19.71 -3.48 -14.42
N GLU A 3 -20.77 -4.28 -14.37
CA GLU A 3 -22.10 -3.89 -13.93
C GLU A 3 -22.03 -3.56 -12.44
N ALA A 4 -22.30 -2.30 -12.09
CA ALA A 4 -22.31 -1.82 -10.72
C ALA A 4 -23.50 -2.44 -9.99
N ALA A 5 -23.23 -3.34 -9.05
CA ALA A 5 -24.24 -3.85 -8.13
C ALA A 5 -24.85 -2.67 -7.33
N PRO A 6 -26.18 -2.61 -7.17
CA PRO A 6 -26.83 -1.49 -6.48
C PRO A 6 -26.43 -1.45 -5.00
N ALA A 7 -25.71 -0.40 -4.62
CA ALA A 7 -25.14 -0.16 -3.29
C ALA A 7 -26.19 0.20 -2.20
N HIS A 8 -27.43 -0.26 -2.33
CA HIS A 8 -28.51 0.06 -1.38
C HIS A 8 -28.56 -0.85 -0.14
N ALA A 9 -27.74 -1.91 -0.05
CA ALA A 9 -27.91 -2.93 0.98
C ALA A 9 -26.77 -3.03 2.04
N ALA A 10 -25.65 -2.32 1.88
CA ALA A 10 -24.44 -2.62 2.67
C ALA A 10 -24.30 -1.82 3.99
N CYS A 11 -25.19 -0.87 4.30
CA CYS A 11 -25.07 -0.04 5.51
C CYS A 11 -25.76 -0.62 6.77
N SER A 12 -26.24 -1.87 6.73
CA SER A 12 -26.94 -2.51 7.84
C SER A 12 -26.56 -3.99 8.02
N LEU A 13 -25.27 -4.28 8.22
CA LEU A 13 -24.87 -5.65 8.58
C LEU A 13 -23.59 -5.69 9.42
N ARG A 14 -23.54 -4.93 10.53
CA ARG A 14 -22.42 -4.98 11.48
C ARG A 14 -22.65 -5.84 12.73
N ALA A 15 -23.73 -6.64 12.79
CA ALA A 15 -24.09 -7.36 14.02
C ALA A 15 -23.86 -8.88 14.02
N LEU A 16 -23.38 -9.53 12.93
CA LEU A 16 -23.40 -11.01 12.86
C LEU A 16 -22.07 -11.73 12.62
N ILE A 17 -20.96 -11.02 12.36
CA ILE A 17 -19.69 -11.67 12.00
C ILE A 17 -18.78 -11.94 13.22
N ALA A 18 -19.09 -11.37 14.40
CA ALA A 18 -18.28 -11.55 15.61
C ALA A 18 -18.36 -12.95 16.25
N ALA A 19 -19.32 -13.81 15.86
CA ALA A 19 -19.51 -15.12 16.48
C ALA A 19 -18.76 -16.28 15.78
N ILE A 20 -18.28 -16.10 14.54
CA ILE A 20 -17.66 -17.18 13.76
C ILE A 20 -16.12 -17.15 13.88
N GLY A 21 -15.54 -16.04 14.32
CA GLY A 21 -14.08 -15.85 14.44
C GLY A 21 -13.41 -16.61 15.60
N LEU A 22 -14.16 -17.14 16.57
CA LEU A 22 -13.57 -17.80 17.76
C LEU A 22 -13.28 -19.30 17.56
N VAL A 23 -13.88 -19.95 16.55
CA VAL A 23 -13.79 -21.42 16.40
C VAL A 23 -12.57 -21.86 15.58
N ILE A 24 -12.02 -20.99 14.72
CA ILE A 24 -10.88 -21.35 13.84
C ILE A 24 -9.52 -21.27 14.58
N VAL A 25 -9.45 -20.60 15.73
CA VAL A 25 -8.19 -20.44 16.49
C VAL A 25 -7.78 -21.71 17.26
N LEU A 26 -8.68 -22.70 17.43
CA LEU A 26 -8.41 -23.87 18.30
C LEU A 26 -7.98 -25.15 17.58
N TRP A 27 -7.99 -25.22 16.24
CA TRP A 27 -7.68 -26.45 15.49
C TRP A 27 -6.74 -26.18 14.32
N GLY A 28 -5.55 -25.66 14.61
CA GLY A 28 -4.56 -25.35 13.58
C GLY A 28 -3.11 -25.36 14.05
N ALA A 29 -2.79 -26.06 15.14
CA ALA A 29 -1.40 -26.37 15.49
C ALA A 29 -0.98 -27.64 14.74
N GLY A 30 -0.76 -27.52 13.43
CA GLY A 30 -0.03 -28.52 12.67
C GLY A 30 1.44 -28.41 13.02
N ASP A 31 2.04 -29.50 13.48
CA ASP A 31 3.46 -29.61 13.80
C ASP A 31 4.32 -29.23 12.58
N ALA A 32 4.74 -27.97 12.53
CA ALA A 32 5.83 -27.54 11.68
C ALA A 32 7.12 -28.08 12.30
N ALA A 33 7.42 -29.35 12.01
CA ALA A 33 8.73 -29.90 12.24
C ALA A 33 9.73 -29.10 11.39
N ALA A 34 10.35 -28.10 12.01
CA ALA A 34 11.47 -27.38 11.46
C ALA A 34 12.57 -28.41 11.17
N GLN A 35 12.79 -28.69 9.89
CA GLN A 35 13.95 -29.42 9.44
C GLN A 35 15.16 -28.55 9.77
N GLN A 36 15.81 -28.85 10.90
CA GLN A 36 17.13 -28.32 11.22
C GLN A 36 18.06 -28.79 10.10
N VAL A 37 18.37 -27.87 9.19
CA VAL A 37 19.54 -28.00 8.33
C VAL A 37 20.72 -28.14 9.29
N PRO A 38 21.48 -29.24 9.25
CA PRO A 38 22.64 -29.38 10.10
C PRO A 38 23.57 -28.22 9.76
N ASP A 39 23.75 -27.30 10.70
CA ASP A 39 24.68 -26.19 10.59
C ASP A 39 26.07 -26.82 10.49
N PRO A 40 26.73 -26.80 9.31
CA PRO A 40 28.12 -27.22 9.28
C PRO A 40 28.84 -26.26 10.21
N GLN A 41 29.48 -26.78 11.26
CA GLN A 41 30.40 -26.03 12.11
C GLN A 41 31.58 -25.56 11.25
N ASN A 42 31.33 -24.58 10.41
CA ASN A 42 32.35 -23.86 9.69
C ASN A 42 32.87 -22.83 10.70
N ASP A 43 34.06 -23.10 11.19
CA ASP A 43 34.84 -22.18 12.02
C ASP A 43 35.32 -21.02 11.12
N TYR A 44 34.39 -20.16 10.68
CA TYR A 44 34.74 -18.97 9.91
C TYR A 44 35.20 -17.88 10.87
N GLN A 45 36.50 -17.56 10.82
CA GLN A 45 37.09 -16.47 11.59
C GLN A 45 36.69 -15.12 10.96
N ILE A 46 35.52 -14.60 11.37
CA ILE A 46 35.04 -13.29 10.91
C ILE A 46 35.99 -12.21 11.43
N GLN A 47 36.55 -11.39 10.54
CA GLN A 47 37.29 -10.20 10.96
C GLN A 47 36.34 -9.22 11.63
N LEU A 48 36.55 -9.01 12.93
CA LEU A 48 35.73 -8.13 13.77
C LEU A 48 36.00 -6.64 13.49
N GLU A 49 37.14 -6.32 12.86
CA GLU A 49 37.44 -4.96 12.43
C GLU A 49 36.75 -4.66 11.10
N PRO A 50 35.85 -3.66 11.06
CA PRO A 50 35.16 -3.32 9.83
C PRO A 50 36.16 -2.78 8.80
N PRO A 51 36.08 -3.23 7.54
CA PRO A 51 36.95 -2.73 6.49
C PRO A 51 36.69 -1.24 6.22
N GLY A 52 37.75 -0.51 5.87
CA GLY A 52 37.67 0.93 5.60
C GLY A 52 36.74 1.31 4.44
N PRO A 53 36.28 2.58 4.37
CA PRO A 53 35.28 3.03 3.41
C PRO A 53 35.72 2.89 1.94
N GLN A 54 37.01 3.00 1.66
CA GLN A 54 37.57 2.81 0.32
C GLN A 54 37.43 1.36 -0.18
N ARG A 55 37.23 0.40 0.73
CA ARG A 55 37.02 -1.02 0.42
C ARG A 55 35.55 -1.38 0.24
N LEU A 56 34.64 -0.70 0.94
CA LEU A 56 33.19 -0.95 0.87
C LEU A 56 32.50 -0.19 -0.27
N PHE A 57 32.90 1.07 -0.53
CA PHE A 57 32.19 1.96 -1.44
C PHE A 57 32.84 2.08 -2.82
N ARG A 58 33.73 1.15 -3.18
CA ARG A 58 34.36 1.16 -4.50
C ARG A 58 33.44 0.52 -5.54
N LEU A 59 33.32 1.16 -6.69
CA LEU A 59 32.56 0.63 -7.81
C LEU A 59 33.41 -0.43 -8.55
N GLU A 60 33.01 -1.71 -8.42
CA GLU A 60 33.68 -2.83 -9.07
C GLU A 60 32.67 -3.80 -9.68
N SER A 61 33.08 -4.50 -10.73
CA SER A 61 32.28 -5.61 -11.25
C SER A 61 32.27 -6.75 -10.22
N GLU A 62 31.18 -7.52 -10.20
CA GLU A 62 31.04 -8.66 -9.28
C GLU A 62 32.17 -9.68 -9.48
N GLN A 63 32.66 -9.84 -10.71
CA GLN A 63 33.80 -10.71 -11.01
C GLN A 63 35.10 -10.22 -10.35
N ALA A 64 35.37 -8.91 -10.41
CA ALA A 64 36.55 -8.32 -9.78
C ALA A 64 36.48 -8.43 -8.25
N LEU A 65 35.29 -8.29 -7.67
CA LEU A 65 35.05 -8.52 -6.25
C LEU A 65 35.34 -9.99 -5.87
N ILE A 66 34.82 -10.95 -6.64
CA ILE A 66 35.02 -12.38 -6.41
C ILE A 66 36.50 -12.75 -6.47
N GLU A 67 37.24 -12.24 -7.46
CA GLU A 67 38.68 -12.49 -7.59
C GLU A 67 39.48 -12.00 -6.40
N ARG A 68 39.17 -10.80 -5.92
CA ARG A 68 39.79 -10.24 -4.70
C ARG A 68 39.51 -11.10 -3.49
N VAL A 69 38.25 -11.47 -3.26
CA VAL A 69 37.89 -12.32 -2.12
C VAL A 69 38.60 -13.68 -2.21
N ARG A 70 38.80 -14.24 -3.42
CA ARG A 70 39.63 -15.44 -3.61
C ARG A 70 41.10 -15.21 -3.25
N GLN A 71 41.67 -14.06 -3.62
CA GLN A 71 43.06 -13.72 -3.28
C GLN A 71 43.23 -13.52 -1.77
N GLU A 72 42.29 -12.83 -1.13
CA GLU A 72 42.29 -12.62 0.32
C GLU A 72 42.15 -13.94 1.10
N ALA A 73 41.27 -14.84 0.65
CA ALA A 73 41.14 -16.17 1.25
C ALA A 73 42.44 -16.98 1.09
N ARG A 74 43.08 -16.95 -0.09
CA ARG A 74 44.38 -17.61 -0.32
C ARG A 74 45.47 -17.08 0.61
N ASN A 75 45.52 -15.77 0.85
CA ASN A 75 46.47 -15.16 1.78
C ASN A 75 46.25 -15.62 3.23
N ARG A 76 45.01 -16.02 3.57
CA ARG A 76 44.65 -16.62 4.87
C ARG A 76 44.76 -18.14 4.87
N ASN A 77 45.23 -18.73 3.78
CA ASN A 77 45.29 -20.18 3.57
C ASN A 77 43.91 -20.86 3.62
N GLU A 78 42.86 -20.10 3.25
CA GLU A 78 41.45 -20.53 3.17
C GLU A 78 40.99 -20.59 1.71
N ARG A 79 39.89 -21.33 1.46
CA ARG A 79 39.25 -21.40 0.14
C ARG A 79 37.90 -20.69 0.18
N ALA A 80 37.79 -19.57 -0.54
CA ALA A 80 36.50 -18.89 -0.72
C ALA A 80 35.56 -19.74 -1.59
N GLU A 81 34.49 -20.23 -0.98
CA GLU A 81 33.35 -20.84 -1.68
C GLU A 81 32.30 -19.76 -1.95
N PHE A 82 31.95 -19.57 -3.21
CA PHE A 82 30.90 -18.64 -3.61
C PHE A 82 29.64 -19.41 -3.91
N PRO A 83 28.47 -18.93 -3.50
CA PRO A 83 27.22 -19.55 -3.87
C PRO A 83 27.11 -19.60 -5.40
N LYS A 84 26.67 -20.74 -5.93
CA LYS A 84 26.41 -20.88 -7.35
C LYS A 84 25.35 -19.86 -7.74
N ARG A 85 25.65 -18.99 -8.70
CA ARG A 85 24.65 -18.06 -9.25
C ARG A 85 23.52 -18.88 -9.85
N VAL A 86 22.32 -18.68 -9.33
CA VAL A 86 21.10 -19.18 -9.95
C VAL A 86 20.73 -18.17 -11.02
N GLU A 87 20.73 -18.59 -12.28
CA GLU A 87 20.22 -17.76 -13.36
C GLU A 87 18.70 -17.68 -13.20
N LEU A 88 18.20 -16.50 -12.83
CA LEU A 88 16.76 -16.22 -12.85
C LEU A 88 16.33 -16.18 -14.32
N GLY A 89 15.66 -17.24 -14.79
CA GLY A 89 15.14 -17.33 -16.16
C GLY A 89 16.09 -17.95 -17.20
N GLY A 90 17.02 -18.83 -16.80
CA GLY A 90 17.79 -19.62 -17.76
C GLY A 90 16.87 -20.45 -18.67
N GLN A 91 17.17 -20.48 -19.98
CA GLN A 91 16.50 -21.31 -20.99
C GLN A 91 16.61 -22.80 -20.61
N GLY A 92 15.71 -23.26 -19.77
CA GLY A 92 15.82 -24.55 -19.11
C GLY A 92 15.47 -24.50 -17.63
N GLU A 93 14.46 -23.71 -17.24
CA GLU A 93 13.65 -24.10 -16.09
C GLU A 93 13.12 -25.51 -16.36
N VAL A 94 13.89 -26.50 -15.91
CA VAL A 94 13.46 -27.88 -15.85
C VAL A 94 12.27 -27.85 -14.90
N TYR A 95 11.07 -27.97 -15.47
CA TYR A 95 9.87 -28.36 -14.75
C TYR A 95 10.29 -29.44 -13.74
N HIS A 96 10.34 -29.11 -12.44
CA HIS A 96 10.71 -30.06 -11.42
C HIS A 96 9.55 -31.05 -11.27
N PRO A 97 9.65 -32.29 -11.79
CA PRO A 97 8.49 -33.21 -11.79
C PRO A 97 8.14 -33.71 -10.38
N GLY A 98 8.95 -33.37 -9.37
CA GLY A 98 8.80 -33.80 -7.98
C GLY A 98 8.13 -32.80 -7.03
N ARG A 99 7.70 -31.61 -7.50
CA ARG A 99 6.84 -30.71 -6.72
C ARG A 99 5.43 -30.70 -7.31
N PRO A 100 4.55 -31.63 -6.90
CA PRO A 100 3.14 -31.64 -7.33
C PRO A 100 2.35 -30.57 -6.58
N TRP A 101 2.83 -29.32 -6.60
CA TRP A 101 2.02 -28.23 -6.07
C TRP A 101 0.85 -28.02 -6.99
N LYS A 102 -0.33 -28.29 -6.48
CA LYS A 102 -1.56 -27.91 -7.18
C LYS A 102 -1.49 -26.39 -7.41
N PRO A 103 -1.62 -25.91 -8.66
CA PRO A 103 -1.69 -24.48 -8.91
C PRO A 103 -2.78 -23.91 -8.02
N THR A 104 -2.38 -23.04 -7.11
CA THR A 104 -3.29 -22.42 -6.15
C THR A 104 -3.64 -21.06 -6.71
N THR A 105 -4.84 -20.95 -7.26
CA THR A 105 -5.39 -19.66 -7.63
C THR A 105 -5.91 -18.98 -6.36
N THR A 106 -5.30 -17.87 -5.99
CA THR A 106 -5.89 -16.98 -4.98
C THR A 106 -6.70 -15.92 -5.70
N PHE A 107 -7.93 -15.71 -5.25
CA PHE A 107 -8.70 -14.55 -5.67
C PHE A 107 -8.37 -13.42 -4.70
N LEU A 108 -7.63 -12.43 -5.17
CA LEU A 108 -7.50 -11.19 -4.42
C LEU A 108 -8.83 -10.46 -4.57
N VAL A 109 -9.60 -10.39 -3.49
CA VAL A 109 -10.69 -9.43 -3.41
C VAL A 109 -10.02 -8.05 -3.48
N PRO A 110 -10.35 -7.20 -4.47
CA PRO A 110 -9.77 -5.87 -4.51
C PRO A 110 -10.15 -5.16 -3.20
N TYR A 111 -9.21 -4.42 -2.63
CA TYR A 111 -9.44 -3.66 -1.40
C TYR A 111 -10.36 -2.47 -1.72
N VAL A 112 -11.64 -2.74 -1.94
CA VAL A 112 -12.67 -1.75 -2.20
C VAL A 112 -13.45 -1.51 -0.92
N VAL A 113 -13.28 -0.32 -0.36
CA VAL A 113 -14.00 0.18 0.81
C VAL A 113 -14.94 1.27 0.33
N CYS A 114 -16.23 1.07 0.59
CA CYS A 114 -17.25 2.07 0.34
C CYS A 114 -17.66 2.74 1.65
N TYR A 115 -17.80 4.05 1.61
CA TYR A 115 -18.06 4.92 2.75
C TYR A 115 -19.01 6.05 2.35
N ASN A 116 -19.61 6.72 3.34
CA ASN A 116 -20.42 7.91 3.07
C ASN A 116 -19.52 9.08 2.66
N PRO A 117 -20.01 10.03 1.85
CA PRO A 117 -19.18 11.11 1.32
C PRO A 117 -18.49 11.90 2.44
N LEU A 118 -17.17 12.07 2.31
CA LEU A 118 -16.37 12.87 3.24
C LEU A 118 -16.25 14.29 2.67
N TYR A 119 -17.17 15.16 3.05
CA TYR A 119 -17.24 16.52 2.49
C TYR A 119 -16.05 17.43 2.83
N PHE A 120 -15.29 17.09 3.87
CA PHE A 120 -14.17 17.88 4.38
C PHE A 120 -12.85 17.11 4.31
N GLU A 121 -12.73 16.17 3.35
CA GLU A 121 -11.53 15.36 3.16
C GLU A 121 -10.52 16.08 2.24
N GLU A 122 -9.31 16.28 2.73
CA GLU A 122 -8.20 16.74 1.91
C GLU A 122 -7.48 15.55 1.25
N LYS A 123 -7.99 15.08 0.09
CA LYS A 123 -7.53 13.87 -0.60
C LYS A 123 -6.01 13.77 -0.81
N ASN A 124 -5.32 14.83 -1.21
CA ASN A 124 -3.87 14.78 -1.44
C ASN A 124 -3.09 14.49 -0.14
N THR A 125 -3.44 15.20 0.93
CA THR A 125 -2.74 15.10 2.22
C THR A 125 -3.18 13.86 2.98
N GLU A 126 -4.48 13.66 3.18
CA GLU A 126 -5.01 12.58 4.02
C GLU A 126 -4.84 11.20 3.37
N ARG A 127 -5.06 11.10 2.06
CA ARG A 127 -5.07 9.82 1.35
C ARG A 127 -3.71 9.43 0.80
N TYR A 128 -2.98 10.41 0.26
CA TYR A 128 -1.71 10.17 -0.43
C TYR A 128 -0.49 10.69 0.34
N GLY A 129 -0.68 11.35 1.48
CA GLY A 129 0.42 11.80 2.32
C GLY A 129 1.23 12.95 1.71
N TRP A 130 0.64 13.73 0.79
CA TRP A 130 1.29 14.97 0.33
C TRP A 130 1.42 15.95 1.49
N ASP A 131 2.60 16.56 1.62
CA ASP A 131 2.89 17.52 2.68
C ASP A 131 3.54 18.78 2.10
N TRP A 132 2.97 19.95 2.44
CA TRP A 132 3.51 21.27 2.13
C TRP A 132 4.45 21.80 3.22
N SER A 133 4.87 20.92 4.14
CA SER A 133 5.79 21.20 5.25
C SER A 133 5.22 22.29 6.15
N ILE A 134 5.96 23.37 6.40
CA ILE A 134 5.55 24.47 7.31
C ILE A 134 4.24 25.14 6.85
N PHE A 135 3.89 25.06 5.56
CA PHE A 135 2.67 25.65 5.02
C PHE A 135 1.45 24.73 5.11
N GLN A 136 1.62 23.45 5.44
CA GLN A 136 0.53 22.48 5.58
C GLN A 136 -0.65 22.98 6.43
N PRO A 137 -0.45 23.56 7.63
CA PRO A 137 -1.58 24.06 8.42
C PRO A 137 -2.38 25.15 7.70
N ILE A 138 -1.72 26.00 6.90
CA ILE A 138 -2.39 27.06 6.14
C ILE A 138 -3.17 26.46 4.97
N VAL A 139 -2.57 25.51 4.24
CA VAL A 139 -3.21 24.84 3.10
C VAL A 139 -4.43 24.04 3.55
N SER A 140 -4.29 23.19 4.58
CA SER A 140 -5.39 22.40 5.13
C SER A 140 -6.50 23.27 5.71
N THR A 141 -6.14 24.38 6.38
CA THR A 141 -7.13 25.34 6.88
C THR A 141 -7.90 25.99 5.73
N ALA A 142 -7.20 26.45 4.69
CA ALA A 142 -7.84 27.06 3.53
C ALA A 142 -8.77 26.08 2.79
N ALA A 143 -8.32 24.82 2.60
CA ALA A 143 -9.13 23.76 2.01
C ALA A 143 -10.40 23.50 2.83
N PHE A 144 -10.25 23.30 4.15
CA PHE A 144 -11.39 23.08 5.05
C PHE A 144 -12.42 24.22 5.00
N TYR A 145 -11.98 25.48 5.06
CA TYR A 145 -12.91 26.61 5.00
C TYR A 145 -13.54 26.78 3.60
N ALA A 146 -12.81 26.46 2.52
CA ALA A 146 -13.40 26.42 1.18
C ALA A 146 -14.52 25.37 1.10
N ASP A 147 -14.29 24.19 1.67
CA ASP A 147 -15.28 23.11 1.74
C ASP A 147 -16.48 23.50 2.61
N VAL A 148 -16.29 24.22 3.72
CA VAL A 148 -17.39 24.77 4.53
C VAL A 148 -18.29 25.70 3.73
N VAL A 149 -17.71 26.59 2.92
CA VAL A 149 -18.48 27.54 2.10
C VAL A 149 -19.19 26.84 0.93
N ILE A 150 -18.54 25.85 0.31
CA ILE A 150 -19.06 25.10 -0.85
C ILE A 150 -19.88 23.88 -0.40
N PHE A 151 -20.00 23.62 0.91
CA PHE A 151 -20.69 22.46 1.47
C PHE A 151 -22.11 22.26 0.92
N PRO A 152 -22.99 23.28 0.83
CA PRO A 152 -24.33 23.09 0.27
C PRO A 152 -24.30 22.60 -1.19
N TYR A 153 -23.36 23.08 -2.00
CA TYR A 153 -23.15 22.59 -3.36
C TYR A 153 -22.76 21.11 -3.35
N ASN A 154 -21.73 20.75 -2.56
CA ASN A 154 -21.23 19.37 -2.48
C ASN A 154 -22.30 18.39 -1.98
N PHE A 155 -23.09 18.79 -0.98
CA PHE A 155 -24.22 18.00 -0.47
C PHE A 155 -25.31 17.77 -1.54
N GLY A 156 -25.55 18.77 -2.40
CA GLY A 156 -26.50 18.64 -3.51
C GLY A 156 -25.98 17.83 -4.69
N VAL A 157 -24.65 17.73 -4.86
CA VAL A 157 -24.00 16.87 -5.86
C VAL A 157 -23.96 15.42 -5.41
N GLN A 158 -23.46 15.17 -4.21
CA GLN A 158 -23.32 13.86 -3.58
C GLN A 158 -24.03 13.90 -2.23
N PRO A 159 -25.26 13.39 -2.12
CA PRO A 159 -25.98 13.43 -0.86
C PRO A 159 -25.43 12.41 0.14
N CYS A 160 -25.66 12.64 1.43
CA CYS A 160 -25.04 11.85 2.51
C CYS A 160 -25.46 10.37 2.55
N TRP A 161 -26.49 9.98 1.80
CA TRP A 161 -26.99 8.62 1.65
C TRP A 161 -26.47 7.90 0.40
N GLU A 162 -25.66 8.56 -0.43
CA GLU A 162 -25.01 7.96 -1.58
C GLU A 162 -23.57 7.61 -1.23
N CYS A 163 -23.22 6.32 -1.24
CA CYS A 163 -21.87 5.88 -0.88
C CYS A 163 -20.87 6.15 -2.02
N GLU A 164 -19.68 6.60 -1.65
CA GLU A 164 -18.51 6.63 -2.52
C GLU A 164 -17.62 5.42 -2.20
N CYS A 165 -17.02 4.83 -3.23
CA CYS A 165 -16.06 3.75 -3.07
C CYS A 165 -14.68 4.24 -3.47
N ASN A 166 -13.63 3.74 -2.81
CA ASN A 166 -12.25 4.03 -3.18
C ASN A 166 -11.81 3.48 -4.56
N ALA A 167 -12.71 2.84 -5.31
CA ALA A 167 -12.42 2.33 -6.64
C ALA A 167 -12.01 3.48 -7.57
N GLY A 168 -10.81 3.40 -8.16
CA GLY A 168 -10.24 4.43 -9.03
C GLY A 168 -9.27 5.38 -8.33
N TYR A 169 -9.16 5.33 -7.01
CA TYR A 169 -8.12 6.03 -6.26
C TYR A 169 -6.89 5.13 -6.03
N GLY A 170 -5.70 5.74 -5.90
CA GLY A 170 -4.48 4.99 -5.54
C GLY A 170 -4.58 4.23 -4.22
N LEU A 171 -3.86 3.11 -4.12
CA LEU A 171 -3.75 2.36 -2.87
C LEU A 171 -2.76 3.04 -1.92
N ALA A 172 -2.82 2.66 -0.65
CA ALA A 172 -1.87 3.17 0.35
C ALA A 172 -0.44 2.77 -0.06
N GLY A 173 0.44 3.77 -0.19
CA GLY A 173 1.83 3.56 -0.61
C GLY A 173 2.06 3.64 -2.12
N ASP A 174 1.00 3.76 -2.95
CA ASP A 174 1.18 4.00 -4.38
C ASP A 174 1.69 5.43 -4.62
N PRO A 175 2.64 5.63 -5.56
CA PRO A 175 3.11 6.95 -5.92
C PRO A 175 2.04 7.70 -6.72
N MET A 176 1.28 8.57 -6.07
CA MET A 176 0.24 9.39 -6.70
C MET A 176 0.70 10.84 -6.91
N PRO A 177 0.58 11.38 -8.14
CA PRO A 177 0.88 12.79 -8.38
C PRO A 177 -0.18 13.69 -7.73
N TYR A 178 0.18 14.95 -7.51
CA TYR A 178 -0.73 15.93 -6.93
C TYR A 178 -1.87 16.27 -7.91
N TYR A 179 -3.12 16.06 -7.50
CA TYR A 179 -4.31 16.34 -8.32
C TYR A 179 -5.16 17.46 -7.74
N PHE A 180 -5.86 18.19 -8.61
CA PHE A 180 -6.91 19.11 -8.22
C PHE A 180 -8.26 18.43 -8.35
N TYR A 181 -8.89 18.12 -7.21
CA TYR A 181 -10.19 17.47 -7.15
C TYR A 181 -11.30 18.51 -7.21
N LEU A 182 -11.72 18.86 -8.42
CA LEU A 182 -12.87 19.76 -8.63
C LEU A 182 -14.17 18.95 -8.60
N PRO A 183 -15.22 19.42 -7.91
CA PRO A 183 -16.50 18.75 -7.93
C PRO A 183 -17.11 18.83 -9.33
N PRO A 184 -17.84 17.80 -9.78
CA PRO A 184 -18.48 17.82 -11.09
C PRO A 184 -19.54 18.92 -11.14
N PHE A 185 -19.80 19.42 -12.34
CA PHE A 185 -20.85 20.41 -12.54
C PHE A 185 -22.23 19.78 -12.34
N SER A 186 -23.01 20.32 -11.41
CA SER A 186 -24.34 19.82 -11.06
C SER A 186 -25.32 20.96 -10.80
N TRP A 187 -26.45 20.94 -11.50
CA TRP A 187 -27.54 21.90 -11.26
C TRP A 187 -28.17 21.74 -9.88
N LYS A 188 -28.22 20.52 -9.34
CA LYS A 188 -28.79 20.26 -8.02
C LYS A 188 -27.95 20.95 -6.93
N GLY A 189 -26.63 20.79 -7.01
CA GLY A 189 -25.68 21.48 -6.15
C GLY A 189 -25.78 23.00 -6.30
N ALA A 190 -25.83 23.50 -7.54
CA ALA A 190 -25.93 24.94 -7.81
C ALA A 190 -27.21 25.56 -7.22
N LEU A 191 -28.36 24.90 -7.41
CA LEU A 191 -29.64 25.34 -6.85
C LEU A 191 -29.63 25.31 -5.32
N LEU A 192 -29.07 24.26 -4.71
CA LEU A 192 -29.00 24.14 -3.26
C LEU A 192 -28.07 25.21 -2.65
N GLN A 193 -26.91 25.45 -3.26
CA GLN A 193 -26.02 26.54 -2.87
C GLN A 193 -26.72 27.89 -2.96
N ALA A 194 -27.39 28.18 -4.08
CA ALA A 194 -28.12 29.44 -4.27
C ALA A 194 -29.25 29.59 -3.24
N ALA A 195 -29.96 28.52 -2.91
CA ALA A 195 -31.02 28.53 -1.91
C ALA A 195 -30.48 28.78 -0.49
N VAL A 196 -29.36 28.16 -0.11
CA VAL A 196 -28.73 28.36 1.21
C VAL A 196 -28.14 29.76 1.33
N VAL A 197 -27.44 30.25 0.30
CA VAL A 197 -26.88 31.61 0.30
C VAL A 197 -28.01 32.64 0.30
N GLY A 198 -29.01 32.50 -0.56
CA GLY A 198 -30.15 33.41 -0.64
C GLY A 198 -31.00 33.40 0.64
N GLY A 199 -31.23 32.22 1.23
CA GLY A 199 -31.90 32.08 2.51
C GLY A 199 -31.10 32.69 3.67
N GLY A 200 -29.78 32.48 3.68
CA GLY A 200 -28.89 33.08 4.67
C GLY A 200 -28.93 34.60 4.65
N VAL A 201 -28.85 35.21 3.45
CA VAL A 201 -28.95 36.67 3.26
C VAL A 201 -30.34 37.21 3.64
N ALA A 202 -31.40 36.44 3.39
CA ALA A 202 -32.76 36.86 3.75
C ALA A 202 -33.03 36.77 5.26
N VAL A 203 -32.37 35.85 5.97
CA VAL A 203 -32.61 35.58 7.41
C VAL A 203 -31.63 36.35 8.31
N LEU A 204 -30.39 36.53 7.89
CA LEU A 204 -29.37 37.28 8.64
C LEU A 204 -29.35 38.73 8.14
N PRO A 205 -29.66 39.72 9.01
CA PRO A 205 -29.76 41.13 8.62
C PRO A 205 -28.43 41.76 8.22
#